data_AF-A0A7X8NAJ5-F1
#
_entry.id   AF-A0A7X8NAJ5-F1
#
_cell.length_a   1.000
_cell.length_b   1.000
_cell.length_c   1.000
_cell.angle_alpha   90.00
_cell.angle_beta   90.00
_cell.angle_gamma   90.00
#
_symmetry.space_group_name_H-M   'P 1'
#
loop_
_entity.id
_entity.type
_entity.pdbx_description
1 polymer ?
#
loop_
_entity_poly.entity_id
_entity_poly.type
_entity_poly.pdbx_seq_one_letter_code
_entity_poly.pdbx_strand_id
1 'polypeptide(L)'
;MIYNHYEIQDLTLKDFQEQIGKSVTITFLKPQKLKSYDELKNELSGVVKKIGLSANSPHLPVDLTIKDLESDNEYDINLFKMESLEI
;
A
#
# COMPACT_ATOMS: atom_id res chain seq x y z
N MET A 1 -12.42 -6.70 -1.61
CA MET A 1 -11.79 -7.88 -0.96
C MET A 1 -10.84 -7.35 0.09
N ILE A 2 -10.81 -7.94 1.30
CA ILE A 2 -9.95 -7.47 2.40
C ILE A 2 -8.89 -8.53 2.65
N TYR A 3 -7.62 -8.13 2.61
CA TYR A 3 -6.46 -8.95 2.95
C TYR A 3 -5.89 -8.48 4.28
N ASN A 4 -5.60 -9.41 5.19
CA ASN A 4 -4.90 -9.10 6.44
C ASN A 4 -3.37 -9.10 6.28
N HIS A 5 -2.65 -8.66 7.31
CA HIS A 5 -1.19 -8.54 7.34
C HIS A 5 -0.43 -9.78 6.81
N TYR A 6 -0.89 -11.00 7.12
CA TYR A 6 -0.26 -12.22 6.66
C TYR A 6 -0.61 -12.50 5.20
N GLU A 7 -1.88 -12.37 4.83
CA GLU A 7 -2.34 -12.57 3.45
C GLU A 7 -1.66 -11.60 2.48
N ILE A 8 -1.46 -10.35 2.89
CA ILE A 8 -0.74 -9.33 2.11
C ILE A 8 0.70 -9.76 1.79
N GLN A 9 1.36 -10.46 2.70
CA GLN A 9 2.74 -10.94 2.51
C GLN A 9 2.84 -12.17 1.59
N ASP A 10 1.74 -12.93 1.48
CA ASP A 10 1.63 -14.05 0.55
C ASP A 10 1.20 -13.62 -0.87
N LEU A 11 0.74 -12.37 -1.05
CA LEU A 11 0.38 -11.84 -2.37
C LEU A 11 1.59 -11.78 -3.30
N THR A 12 1.40 -12.27 -4.52
CA THR A 12 2.45 -12.24 -5.54
C THR A 12 2.47 -10.90 -6.26
N LEU A 13 3.57 -10.65 -6.98
CA LEU A 13 3.64 -9.49 -7.88
C LEU A 13 2.46 -9.43 -8.86
N LYS A 14 2.00 -10.58 -9.37
CA LYS A 14 0.89 -10.64 -10.30
C LYS A 14 -0.41 -10.16 -9.66
N ASP A 15 -0.67 -10.59 -8.43
CA ASP A 15 -1.87 -10.20 -7.68
C ASP A 15 -1.94 -8.68 -7.51
N PHE A 16 -0.80 -8.04 -7.18
CA PHE A 16 -0.73 -6.58 -7.09
C PHE A 16 -0.77 -5.90 -8.46
N GLN A 17 -0.18 -6.48 -9.51
CA GLN A 17 -0.23 -5.91 -10.86
C GLN A 17 -1.66 -5.76 -11.35
N GLU A 18 -2.54 -6.71 -11.01
CA GLU A 18 -3.96 -6.64 -11.31
C GLU A 18 -4.70 -5.54 -10.54
N GLN A 19 -4.08 -4.94 -9.52
CA GLN A 19 -4.66 -3.83 -8.74
C GLN A 19 -4.16 -2.46 -9.18
N ILE A 20 -3.17 -2.38 -10.09
CA ILE A 20 -2.70 -1.10 -10.62
C ILE A 20 -3.88 -0.38 -11.29
N GLY A 21 -4.11 0.87 -10.90
CA GLY A 21 -5.22 1.70 -11.35
C GLY A 21 -6.53 1.51 -10.57
N LYS A 22 -6.59 0.57 -9.61
CA LYS A 22 -7.75 0.40 -8.72
C LYS A 22 -7.60 1.22 -7.45
N SER A 23 -8.75 1.59 -6.88
CA SER A 23 -8.83 2.18 -5.56
C SER A 23 -8.59 1.12 -4.50
N VAL A 24 -7.81 1.47 -3.49
CA VAL A 24 -7.51 0.63 -2.33
C VAL A 24 -7.55 1.46 -1.07
N THR A 25 -7.81 0.79 0.05
CA THR A 25 -7.72 1.36 1.38
C THR A 25 -6.72 0.55 2.19
N ILE A 26 -5.69 1.22 2.70
CA ILE A 26 -4.62 0.62 3.49
C ILE A 26 -4.80 1.04 4.93
N THR A 27 -4.87 0.07 5.83
CA THR A 27 -4.78 0.28 7.27
C THR A 27 -3.34 -0.02 7.70
N PHE A 28 -2.71 0.88 8.45
CA PHE A 28 -1.33 0.72 8.92
C PHE A 28 -1.29 -0.03 10.26
N LEU A 29 -0.28 -0.89 10.47
CA LEU A 29 -0.03 -1.53 11.77
C LEU A 29 0.19 -0.52 12.91
N LYS A 30 0.71 0.66 12.55
CA LYS A 30 0.90 1.79 13.45
C LYS A 30 0.60 3.08 12.71
N PRO A 31 0.04 4.11 13.39
CA PRO A 31 -0.18 5.41 12.80
C PRO A 31 1.08 5.96 12.12
N GLN A 32 0.96 6.42 10.88
CA GLN A 32 2.07 6.95 10.09
C GLN A 32 1.96 8.46 9.90
N LYS A 33 3.09 9.17 9.98
CA LYS A 33 3.16 10.58 9.60
C LYS A 33 3.30 10.69 8.09
N LEU A 34 2.20 11.04 7.42
CA LEU A 34 2.19 11.30 5.98
C LEU A 34 2.54 12.77 5.73
N LYS A 35 3.41 13.06 4.75
CA LYS A 35 3.95 14.42 4.52
C LYS A 35 2.89 15.50 4.34
N SER A 36 1.73 15.15 3.78
CA SER A 36 0.66 16.10 3.47
C SER A 36 -0.38 16.25 4.59
N TYR A 37 -0.17 15.54 5.70
CA TYR A 37 -1.08 15.58 6.85
C TYR A 37 -0.33 16.03 8.10
N ASP A 38 -0.94 16.97 8.84
CA ASP A 38 -0.40 17.47 10.11
C ASP A 38 -0.52 16.44 11.25
N GLU A 39 -1.42 15.48 11.12
CA GLU A 39 -1.64 14.39 12.08
C GLU A 39 -1.11 13.04 11.60
N LEU A 40 -1.02 12.08 12.53
CA LEU A 40 -0.73 10.69 12.19
C LEU A 40 -1.99 10.04 11.60
N LYS A 41 -1.81 9.31 10.50
CA LYS A 41 -2.89 8.59 9.82
C LYS A 41 -2.80 7.11 10.12
N ASN A 42 -3.92 6.52 10.50
CA ASN A 42 -4.07 5.07 10.66
C ASN A 42 -4.48 4.39 9.37
N GLU A 43 -5.04 5.15 8.43
CA GLU A 43 -5.52 4.65 7.16
C GLU A 43 -5.15 5.61 6.03
N LEU A 44 -4.97 5.07 4.83
CA LEU A 44 -4.78 5.80 3.59
C LEU A 44 -5.64 5.16 2.50
N SER A 45 -6.51 5.95 1.89
CA SER A 45 -7.33 5.53 0.75
C SER A 45 -6.83 6.19 -0.52
N GLY A 46 -6.57 5.42 -1.56
CA GLY A 46 -5.91 5.93 -2.76
C GLY A 46 -6.02 5.01 -3.96
N VAL A 47 -5.39 5.37 -5.06
CA VAL A 47 -5.28 4.54 -6.26
C VAL A 47 -3.89 3.97 -6.37
N VAL A 48 -3.77 2.65 -6.59
CA VAL A 48 -2.47 2.01 -6.79
C VAL A 48 -1.86 2.50 -8.10
N LYS A 49 -0.68 3.11 -8.02
CA LYS A 49 0.06 3.61 -9.18
C LYS A 49 1.13 2.65 -9.63
N LYS A 50 1.86 2.08 -8.65
CA LYS A 50 3.03 1.26 -8.90
C LYS A 50 3.26 0.31 -7.73
N ILE A 51 4.00 -0.75 -8.02
CA ILE A 51 4.47 -1.75 -7.06
C ILE A 51 5.99 -1.69 -7.11
N GLY A 52 6.64 -1.51 -5.97
CA GLY A 52 8.08 -1.68 -5.86
C GLY A 52 8.45 -3.06 -5.36
N LEU A 53 9.62 -3.47 -5.83
CA LEU A 53 10.14 -4.82 -5.71
C LEU A 53 11.37 -4.80 -4.81
N SER A 54 11.56 -5.86 -4.04
CA SER A 54 12.76 -6.01 -3.23
C SER A 54 14.01 -5.98 -4.11
N ALA A 55 14.98 -5.13 -3.76
CA ALA A 55 16.29 -5.11 -4.42
C ALA A 55 17.02 -6.46 -4.31
N ASN A 56 16.75 -7.22 -3.24
CA ASN A 56 17.36 -8.52 -2.97
C ASN A 56 16.57 -9.69 -3.59
N SER A 57 15.34 -9.46 -4.05
CA SER A 57 14.47 -10.48 -4.63
C SER A 57 13.45 -9.80 -5.56
N PRO A 58 13.77 -9.64 -6.86
CA PRO A 58 12.97 -8.84 -7.80
C PRO A 58 11.57 -9.41 -8.10
N HIS A 59 11.22 -10.55 -7.51
CA HIS A 59 9.89 -11.15 -7.61
C HIS A 59 9.01 -10.90 -6.38
N LEU A 60 9.58 -10.34 -5.31
CA LEU A 60 8.87 -10.07 -4.07
C LEU A 60 8.41 -8.60 -4.06
N PRO A 61 7.09 -8.33 -4.09
CA PRO A 61 6.58 -6.99 -3.88
C PRO A 61 6.87 -6.59 -2.43
N VAL A 62 7.39 -5.38 -2.21
CA VAL A 62 7.72 -4.88 -0.87
C VAL A 62 7.10 -3.53 -0.57
N ASP A 63 6.72 -2.79 -1.60
CA ASP A 63 6.11 -1.48 -1.48
C ASP A 63 5.03 -1.25 -2.55
N LEU A 64 4.07 -0.40 -2.21
CA LEU A 64 3.01 0.08 -3.08
C LEU A 64 3.05 1.60 -3.13
N THR A 65 3.18 2.15 -4.33
CA THR A 65 2.98 3.58 -4.55
C THR A 65 1.49 3.83 -4.72
N ILE A 66 0.91 4.58 -3.80
CA ILE A 66 -0.50 4.95 -3.78
C ILE A 66 -0.62 6.44 -4.03
N LYS A 67 -1.44 6.82 -5.01
CA LYS A 67 -1.90 8.21 -5.16
C LYS A 67 -3.11 8.41 -4.27
N ASP A 68 -2.97 9.24 -3.25
CA ASP A 68 -4.05 9.55 -2.33
C ASP A 68 -5.23 10.23 -3.05
N LEU A 69 -6.45 9.99 -2.56
CA LEU A 69 -7.67 10.57 -3.13
C LEU A 69 -7.99 11.92 -2.50
N GLU A 70 -7.60 12.14 -1.24
CA GLU A 70 -7.85 13.40 -0.53
C GLU A 70 -6.78 14.46 -0.84
N SER A 71 -5.57 13.99 -1.16
CA SER A 71 -4.41 14.79 -1.51
C SER A 71 -3.85 14.31 -2.85
N ASP A 72 -3.48 15.20 -3.77
CA ASP A 72 -2.87 14.79 -5.06
C ASP A 72 -1.42 14.25 -4.91
N ASN A 73 -1.07 13.79 -3.71
CA ASN A 73 0.25 13.29 -3.34
C ASN A 73 0.34 11.77 -3.53
N GLU A 74 1.56 11.32 -3.82
CA GLU A 74 1.88 9.90 -3.92
C GLU A 74 2.68 9.46 -2.68
N TYR A 75 2.36 8.27 -2.19
CA TYR A 75 2.99 7.68 -1.01
C TYR A 75 3.48 6.27 -1.32
N ASP A 76 4.77 6.01 -1.06
CA ASP A 76 5.32 4.66 -1.09
C ASP A 76 5.11 3.98 0.26
N ILE A 77 4.21 3.01 0.27
CA ILE A 77 3.81 2.28 1.46
C ILE A 77 4.44 0.89 1.47
N ASN A 78 5.20 0.60 2.52
CA ASN A 78 5.78 -0.73 2.71
C ASN A 78 4.70 -1.74 3.15
N LEU A 79 4.59 -2.85 2.42
CA LEU A 79 3.58 -3.91 2.66
C LEU A 79 3.69 -4.52 4.07
N PHE A 80 4.91 -4.67 4.59
CA PHE A 80 5.16 -5.21 5.93
C PHE A 80 4.75 -4.25 7.06
N LYS A 81 4.38 -3.01 6.74
CA LYS A 81 3.83 -2.04 7.69
C LYS A 81 2.31 -1.92 7.63
N MET A 82 1.66 -2.71 6.78
CA MET A 82 0.21 -2.72 6.62
C MET A 82 -0.42 -3.75 7.56
N GLU A 83 -1.50 -3.36 8.22
CA GLU A 83 -2.36 -4.26 8.98
C GLU A 83 -3.37 -4.95 8.07
N SER A 84 -3.98 -4.18 7.17
CA SER A 84 -4.92 -4.69 6.17
C SER A 84 -4.91 -3.85 4.90
N LEU A 85 -5.33 -4.49 3.81
CA LEU A 85 -5.49 -3.90 2.49
C LEU A 85 -6.87 -4.28 1.96
N GLU A 86 -7.69 -3.28 1.67
CA GLU A 86 -8.99 -3.42 1.02
C GLU A 86 -8.88 -2.97 -0.45
N ILE A 87 -9.45 -3.77 -1.36
CA ILE A 87 -9.40 -3.61 -2.83
C ILE A 87 -10.78 -3.78 -3.46
#